data_AF-A0A258KMN2-F1
#
_entry.id   AF-A0A258KMN2-F1
#
_cell.length_a   1.000
_cell.length_b   1.000
_cell.length_c   1.000
_cell.angle_alpha   90.00
_cell.angle_beta   90.00
_cell.angle_gamma   90.00
#
_symmetry.space_group_name_H-M   'P 1'
#
loop_
_entity.id
_entity.type
_entity.pdbx_description
1 polymer ?
#
loop_
_entity_poly.entity_id
_entity_poly.type
_entity_poly.pdbx_seq_one_letter_code
_entity_poly.pdbx_strand_id
1 'polypeptide(L)'
;MFTGFKSSLKRVCLPLILAGLFMVFGSATAGVDEELHQLAQRTQVKLNTLHNAESESIKIRQFELLLNEEGFLRYRRTYTNGKQEYYSFNLMRIKAIDYLGNTLSGDLSIQTQEDDVIVQTFNDRSGNVDSMATHFRLPLNSVEAEDLASLHNDLLEMKRLLDRNK
;
A
#
# COMPACT_ATOMS: atom_id res chain seq x y z
N MET A 1 80.03 18.42 20.68
CA MET A 1 79.79 18.39 22.13
C MET A 1 78.73 19.43 22.44
N PHE A 2 77.70 19.08 23.23
CA PHE A 2 76.47 19.83 23.59
C PHE A 2 75.43 19.95 22.45
N THR A 3 74.36 19.14 22.35
CA THR A 3 73.17 18.94 23.22
C THR A 3 72.45 20.22 23.63
N GLY A 4 71.12 20.25 23.43
CA GLY A 4 70.24 21.16 24.18
C GLY A 4 69.11 21.82 23.40
N PHE A 5 68.00 21.10 23.29
CA PHE A 5 66.61 21.56 23.35
C PHE A 5 66.35 23.06 23.63
N LYS A 6 65.56 23.74 22.78
CA LYS A 6 64.61 24.77 23.20
C LYS A 6 63.56 25.08 22.13
N SER A 7 62.32 25.11 22.59
CA SER A 7 61.09 25.52 21.92
C SER A 7 61.12 26.96 21.41
N SER A 8 60.34 27.28 20.37
CA SER A 8 59.41 28.43 20.36
C SER A 8 58.70 28.56 19.01
N LEU A 9 57.38 28.35 19.05
CA LEU A 9 56.32 29.26 18.60
C LEU A 9 56.35 29.90 17.19
N LYS A 10 55.12 30.00 16.64
CA LYS A 10 54.63 30.77 15.47
C LYS A 10 54.56 29.89 14.21
N ARG A 11 53.44 29.79 13.47
CA ARG A 11 52.44 30.81 13.13
C ARG A 11 51.07 30.19 12.84
N VAL A 12 50.06 30.87 13.36
CA VAL A 12 48.67 31.01 12.91
C VAL A 12 48.47 30.70 11.41
N CYS A 13 47.50 29.83 11.12
CA CYS A 13 46.76 29.80 9.86
C CYS A 13 45.30 29.43 10.15
N LEU A 14 44.52 30.47 10.46
CA LEU A 14 43.07 30.46 10.33
C LEU A 14 42.77 30.98 8.91
N PRO A 15 41.95 30.25 8.13
CA PRO A 15 40.83 30.91 7.47
C PRO A 15 39.55 30.12 7.75
N LEU A 16 38.58 30.71 8.44
CA LEU A 16 37.45 31.44 7.84
C LEU A 16 36.60 30.56 6.93
N ILE A 17 35.65 29.88 7.58
CA ILE A 17 34.21 29.88 7.28
C ILE A 17 33.90 30.26 5.82
N LEU A 18 33.62 29.26 5.01
CA LEU A 18 32.62 29.40 3.95
C LEU A 18 31.54 28.37 4.20
N ALA A 19 30.55 28.81 4.98
CA ALA A 19 29.24 28.21 5.03
C ALA A 19 28.62 28.28 3.62
N GLY A 20 28.98 27.31 2.79
CA GLY A 20 28.18 26.93 1.64
C GLY A 20 26.95 26.22 2.17
N LEU A 21 25.98 27.04 2.59
CA LEU A 21 24.62 26.64 2.90
C LEU A 21 24.03 26.03 1.62
N PHE A 22 24.36 24.78 1.31
CA PHE A 22 23.46 23.92 0.56
C PHE A 22 22.27 23.69 1.49
N MET A 23 21.37 24.69 1.56
CA MET A 23 19.96 24.39 1.73
C MET A 23 19.60 23.55 0.51
N VAL A 24 19.86 22.25 0.62
CA VAL A 24 19.07 21.26 -0.07
C VAL A 24 17.66 21.58 0.41
N PHE A 25 16.88 22.23 -0.44
CA PHE A 25 15.43 22.23 -0.32
C PHE A 25 15.06 20.74 -0.37
N GLY A 26 14.99 20.12 0.80
CA GLY A 26 14.43 18.80 1.00
C GLY A 26 13.00 18.91 0.50
N SER A 27 12.80 18.28 -0.65
CA SER A 27 11.62 18.36 -1.48
C SER A 27 10.37 18.13 -0.64
N ALA A 28 9.37 19.00 -0.77
CA ALA A 28 8.05 18.78 -0.17
C ALA A 28 7.43 17.42 -0.58
N THR A 29 7.95 16.79 -1.62
CA THR A 29 7.58 15.43 -2.09
C THR A 29 8.00 14.33 -1.13
N ALA A 30 9.15 14.46 -0.43
CA ALA A 30 9.66 13.41 0.44
C ALA A 30 8.72 13.13 1.64
N GLY A 31 7.99 14.13 2.11
CA GLY A 31 7.00 13.96 3.18
C GLY A 31 5.73 13.26 2.72
N VAL A 32 5.30 13.50 1.48
CA VAL A 32 4.09 12.87 0.91
C VAL A 32 4.35 11.40 0.59
N ASP A 33 5.53 11.08 0.07
CA ASP A 33 5.90 9.70 -0.25
C ASP A 33 6.01 8.83 1.01
N GLU A 34 6.60 9.37 2.09
CA GLU A 34 6.64 8.69 3.39
C GLU A 34 5.24 8.51 4.00
N GLU A 35 4.38 9.51 3.92
CA GLU A 35 2.99 9.42 4.38
C GLU A 35 2.22 8.33 3.61
N LEU A 36 2.38 8.28 2.29
CA LEU A 36 1.75 7.29 1.43
C LEU A 36 2.26 5.88 1.69
N HIS A 37 3.55 5.72 1.95
CA HIS A 37 4.17 4.45 2.33
C HIS A 37 3.58 3.91 3.64
N GLN A 38 3.54 4.73 4.69
CA GLN A 38 2.99 4.34 5.99
C GLN A 38 1.49 4.01 5.91
N LEU A 39 0.75 4.80 5.11
CA LEU A 39 -0.66 4.57 4.87
C LEU A 39 -0.90 3.26 4.12
N ALA A 40 -0.17 2.99 3.04
CA ALA A 40 -0.26 1.72 2.30
C ALA A 40 0.02 0.52 3.20
N GLN A 41 1.08 0.58 4.02
CA GLN A 41 1.44 -0.50 4.94
C GLN A 41 0.35 -0.78 5.98
N ARG A 42 -0.16 0.26 6.68
CA ARG A 42 -1.17 0.06 7.72
C ARG A 42 -2.48 -0.47 7.13
N THR A 43 -2.87 0.02 5.96
CA THR A 43 -4.09 -0.42 5.26
C THR A 43 -3.93 -1.85 4.77
N GLN A 44 -2.77 -2.23 4.22
CA GLN A 44 -2.48 -3.61 3.84
C GLN A 44 -2.57 -4.56 5.03
N VAL A 45 -1.97 -4.21 6.17
CA VAL A 45 -2.03 -5.02 7.39
C VAL A 45 -3.49 -5.21 7.81
N LYS A 46 -4.27 -4.13 7.89
CA LYS A 46 -5.69 -4.20 8.27
C LYS A 46 -6.52 -5.06 7.32
N LEU A 47 -6.35 -4.88 6.01
CA LEU A 47 -7.01 -5.70 5.00
C LEU A 47 -6.66 -7.19 5.14
N ASN A 48 -5.39 -7.52 5.40
CA ASN A 48 -4.97 -8.92 5.61
C ASN A 48 -5.52 -9.50 6.92
N THR A 49 -5.61 -8.70 7.99
CA THR A 49 -6.16 -9.13 9.28
C THR A 49 -7.65 -9.44 9.20
N LEU A 50 -8.42 -8.61 8.48
CA LEU A 50 -9.87 -8.74 8.39
C LEU A 50 -10.33 -9.70 7.28
N HIS A 51 -9.42 -10.11 6.38
CA HIS A 51 -9.77 -10.95 5.25
C HIS A 51 -10.21 -12.35 5.70
N ASN A 52 -11.41 -12.74 5.28
CA ASN A 52 -11.96 -14.06 5.54
C ASN A 52 -11.55 -15.07 4.46
N ALA A 53 -10.38 -15.69 4.64
CA ALA A 53 -9.92 -16.75 3.76
C ALA A 53 -10.65 -18.10 3.96
N GLU A 54 -11.39 -18.27 5.06
CA GLU A 54 -11.98 -19.55 5.51
C GLU A 54 -13.50 -19.60 5.31
N SER A 55 -14.03 -18.93 4.29
CA SER A 55 -15.43 -19.12 3.90
C SER A 55 -15.74 -20.61 3.69
N GLU A 56 -16.71 -21.14 4.44
CA GLU A 56 -17.04 -22.58 4.50
C GLU A 56 -17.34 -23.22 3.13
N SER A 57 -17.73 -22.41 2.14
CA SER A 57 -18.08 -22.86 0.80
C SER A 57 -16.90 -22.96 -0.16
N ILE A 58 -15.76 -22.32 0.13
CA ILE A 58 -14.64 -22.24 -0.82
C ILE A 58 -13.29 -22.45 -0.11
N LYS A 59 -12.72 -23.64 -0.29
CA LYS A 59 -11.41 -24.01 0.28
C LYS A 59 -10.25 -23.31 -0.44
N ILE A 60 -9.96 -22.08 -0.03
CA ILE A 60 -8.74 -21.34 -0.41
C ILE A 60 -7.55 -22.04 0.26
N ARG A 61 -6.54 -22.40 -0.54
CA ARG A 61 -5.28 -22.98 -0.04
C ARG A 61 -4.32 -21.88 0.43
N GLN A 62 -4.25 -20.81 -0.35
CA GLN A 62 -3.37 -19.67 -0.11
C GLN A 62 -3.99 -18.43 -0.73
N PHE A 63 -3.79 -17.28 -0.10
CA PHE A 63 -4.07 -15.99 -0.72
C PHE A 63 -2.88 -15.05 -0.53
N GLU A 64 -2.87 -14.00 -1.32
CA GLU A 64 -1.94 -12.88 -1.24
C GLU A 64 -2.73 -11.60 -1.51
N LEU A 65 -2.69 -10.67 -0.57
CA LEU A 65 -3.34 -9.37 -0.67
C LEU A 65 -2.30 -8.27 -0.45
N LEU A 66 -1.99 -7.56 -1.52
CA LEU A 66 -0.95 -6.53 -1.55
C LEU A 66 -1.57 -5.17 -1.89
N LEU A 67 -1.11 -4.15 -1.20
CA LEU A 67 -1.40 -2.75 -1.47
C LEU A 67 -0.09 -1.98 -1.38
N ASN A 68 0.35 -1.40 -2.48
CA ASN A 68 1.60 -0.64 -2.55
C ASN A 68 1.35 0.88 -2.52
N GLU A 69 2.43 1.64 -2.36
CA GLU A 69 2.42 3.10 -2.31
C GLU A 69 2.00 3.72 -3.64
N GLU A 70 2.18 3.04 -4.78
CA GLU A 70 1.65 3.49 -6.07
C GLU A 70 0.13 3.29 -6.21
N GLY A 71 -0.54 2.79 -5.17
CA GLY A 71 -1.99 2.64 -5.11
C GLY A 71 -2.53 1.41 -5.83
N PHE A 72 -1.69 0.43 -6.19
CA PHE A 72 -2.19 -0.82 -6.73
C PHE A 72 -2.59 -1.78 -5.61
N LEU A 73 -3.87 -2.13 -5.58
CA LEU A 73 -4.37 -3.26 -4.82
C LEU A 73 -4.34 -4.50 -5.71
N ARG A 74 -3.71 -5.57 -5.22
CA ARG A 74 -3.60 -6.86 -5.89
C ARG A 74 -4.07 -7.96 -4.95
N TYR A 75 -4.96 -8.79 -5.44
CA TYR A 75 -5.47 -9.91 -4.68
C TYR A 75 -5.38 -11.17 -5.51
N ARG A 76 -4.61 -12.14 -5.02
CA ARG A 76 -4.46 -13.45 -5.63
C ARG A 76 -4.95 -14.51 -4.68
N ARG A 77 -5.78 -15.42 -5.17
CA ARG A 77 -6.19 -16.62 -4.44
C ARG A 77 -5.81 -17.86 -5.21
N THR A 78 -5.32 -18.85 -4.49
CA THR A 78 -5.10 -20.21 -5.00
C THR A 78 -6.01 -21.15 -4.22
N TYR A 79 -6.85 -21.87 -4.94
CA TYR A 79 -7.76 -22.85 -4.37
C TYR A 79 -7.11 -24.21 -4.20
N THR A 80 -7.66 -25.02 -3.31
CA THR A 80 -7.19 -26.39 -3.07
C THR A 80 -7.18 -27.28 -4.32
N ASN A 81 -8.05 -27.00 -5.29
CA ASN A 81 -8.13 -27.70 -6.58
C ASN A 81 -7.14 -27.19 -7.64
N GLY A 82 -6.30 -26.20 -7.33
CA GLY A 82 -5.31 -25.62 -8.25
C GLY A 82 -5.80 -24.46 -9.11
N LYS A 83 -7.11 -24.13 -9.07
CA LYS A 83 -7.64 -22.91 -9.67
C LYS A 83 -6.99 -21.70 -8.99
N GLN A 84 -6.67 -20.67 -9.77
CA GLN A 84 -6.23 -19.37 -9.27
C GLN A 84 -7.16 -18.27 -9.76
N GLU A 85 -7.35 -17.26 -8.93
CA GLU A 85 -8.02 -16.01 -9.29
C GLU A 85 -7.12 -14.84 -8.92
N TYR A 86 -7.04 -13.88 -9.82
CA TYR A 86 -6.24 -12.68 -9.69
C TYR A 86 -7.09 -11.45 -9.96
N TYR A 87 -6.99 -10.47 -9.07
CA TYR A 87 -7.65 -9.18 -9.17
C TYR A 87 -6.60 -8.09 -9.02
N SER A 88 -6.68 -7.05 -9.85
CA SER A 88 -5.86 -5.85 -9.66
C SER A 88 -6.55 -4.60 -10.15
N PHE A 89 -6.44 -3.52 -9.38
CA PHE A 89 -6.86 -2.19 -9.79
C PHE A 89 -6.04 -1.13 -9.05
N ASN A 90 -6.13 0.11 -9.52
CA ASN A 90 -5.49 1.25 -8.87
C ASN A 90 -6.52 2.05 -8.04
N LEU A 91 -6.19 2.40 -6.80
CA LEU A 91 -7.07 3.14 -5.87
C LEU A 91 -7.54 4.49 -6.42
N MET A 92 -6.79 5.10 -7.34
CA MET A 92 -7.20 6.33 -8.02
C MET A 92 -8.53 6.18 -8.78
N ARG A 93 -8.86 4.95 -9.18
CA ARG A 93 -10.08 4.61 -9.91
C ARG A 93 -11.29 4.40 -9.01
N ILE A 94 -11.14 4.48 -7.68
CA ILE A 94 -12.27 4.29 -6.75
C ILE A 94 -13.37 5.31 -7.05
N LYS A 95 -14.60 4.81 -7.16
CA LYS A 95 -15.84 5.57 -7.26
C LYS A 95 -16.61 5.52 -5.95
N ALA A 96 -16.74 4.34 -5.35
CA ALA A 96 -17.45 4.12 -4.10
C ALA A 96 -16.84 2.94 -3.34
N ILE A 97 -17.00 2.95 -2.02
CA ILE A 97 -16.60 1.87 -1.11
C ILE A 97 -17.81 1.57 -0.24
N ASP A 98 -18.31 0.35 -0.33
CA ASP A 98 -19.47 -0.13 0.41
C ASP A 98 -19.09 -1.38 1.23
N TYR A 99 -19.83 -1.64 2.30
CA TYR A 99 -19.76 -2.92 3.00
C TYR A 99 -21.13 -3.60 2.94
N LEU A 100 -21.14 -4.83 2.42
CA LEU A 100 -22.34 -5.63 2.23
C LEU A 100 -22.31 -6.81 3.20
N GLY A 101 -22.93 -6.65 4.38
CA GLY A 101 -22.96 -7.72 5.37
C GLY A 101 -23.44 -7.27 6.75
N ASN A 102 -23.01 -8.00 7.76
CA ASN A 102 -23.24 -7.71 9.18
C ASN A 102 -21.90 -7.72 9.94
N THR A 103 -21.93 -7.64 11.26
CA THR A 103 -20.72 -7.59 12.10
C THR A 103 -19.92 -8.90 12.10
N LEU A 104 -20.54 -10.04 11.77
CA LEU A 104 -19.87 -11.34 11.76
C LEU A 104 -19.19 -11.62 10.40
N SER A 105 -19.87 -11.27 9.31
CA SER A 105 -19.36 -11.50 7.96
C SER A 105 -19.98 -10.57 6.92
N GLY A 106 -19.22 -10.30 5.85
CA GLY A 106 -19.65 -9.48 4.74
C GLY A 106 -18.57 -9.29 3.70
N ASP A 107 -18.88 -8.52 2.66
CA ASP A 107 -17.95 -8.17 1.60
C ASP A 107 -17.65 -6.67 1.63
N LEU A 108 -16.35 -6.32 1.67
CA LEU A 108 -15.89 -5.00 1.28
C LEU A 108 -15.98 -4.89 -0.24
N SER A 109 -16.86 -4.02 -0.72
CA SER A 109 -17.12 -3.81 -2.15
C SER A 109 -16.55 -2.46 -2.57
N ILE A 110 -15.54 -2.49 -3.45
CA ILE A 110 -14.93 -1.30 -4.02
C ILE A 110 -15.38 -1.18 -5.47
N GLN A 111 -16.10 -0.12 -5.80
CA GLN A 111 -16.54 0.19 -7.16
C GLN A 111 -15.52 1.12 -7.83
N THR A 112 -15.21 0.87 -9.08
CA THR A 112 -14.35 1.74 -9.91
C THR A 112 -15.15 2.65 -10.83
N GLN A 113 -14.50 3.65 -11.42
CA GLN A 113 -15.11 4.61 -12.33
C GLN A 113 -15.59 3.93 -13.61
N GLU A 114 -14.75 3.09 -14.20
CA GLU A 114 -15.03 2.30 -15.39
C GLU A 114 -14.66 0.82 -15.12
N ASP A 115 -14.45 0.05 -16.18
CA ASP A 115 -13.94 -1.32 -16.10
C ASP A 115 -12.43 -1.30 -15.78
N ASP A 116 -12.07 -0.89 -14.57
CA ASP A 116 -10.68 -0.69 -14.12
C ASP A 116 -10.12 -1.85 -13.28
N VAL A 117 -10.95 -2.85 -12.96
CA VAL A 117 -10.51 -4.04 -12.21
C VAL A 117 -10.16 -5.15 -13.17
N ILE A 118 -8.87 -5.49 -13.28
CA ILE A 118 -8.41 -6.67 -13.98
C ILE A 118 -8.89 -7.91 -13.20
N VAL A 119 -9.53 -8.85 -13.89
CA VAL A 119 -9.97 -10.14 -13.35
C VAL A 119 -9.45 -11.26 -14.24
N GLN A 120 -8.57 -12.08 -13.66
CA GLN A 120 -7.94 -13.20 -14.35
C GLN A 120 -8.10 -14.49 -13.58
N THR A 121 -8.35 -15.59 -14.28
CA THR A 121 -8.37 -16.93 -13.69
C THR A 121 -7.43 -17.89 -14.41
N PHE A 122 -6.87 -18.82 -13.65
CA PHE A 122 -6.00 -19.87 -14.17
C PHE A 122 -6.46 -21.23 -13.65
N ASN A 123 -6.35 -22.27 -14.48
CA ASN A 123 -6.81 -23.63 -14.16
C ASN A 123 -8.29 -23.68 -13.75
N ASP A 124 -9.12 -22.81 -14.32
CA ASP A 124 -10.57 -22.88 -14.12
C ASP A 124 -11.15 -24.01 -15.00
N ARG A 125 -11.99 -24.86 -14.40
CA ARG A 125 -12.65 -25.98 -15.09
C ARG A 125 -13.58 -25.50 -16.20
N SER A 126 -14.08 -24.27 -16.10
CA SER A 126 -14.96 -23.64 -17.09
C SER A 126 -14.19 -22.88 -18.18
N GLY A 127 -12.86 -22.86 -18.11
CA GLY A 127 -12.00 -22.04 -18.95
C GLY A 127 -11.48 -20.80 -18.21
N ASN A 128 -10.24 -20.43 -18.52
CA ASN A 128 -9.60 -19.25 -17.95
C ASN A 128 -10.32 -17.97 -18.40
N VAL A 129 -10.47 -17.03 -17.48
CA VAL A 129 -11.03 -15.71 -17.72
C VAL A 129 -9.89 -14.69 -17.76
N ASP A 130 -9.98 -13.73 -18.68
CA ASP A 130 -9.15 -12.53 -18.74
C ASP A 130 -10.08 -11.38 -19.14
N SER A 131 -10.44 -10.54 -18.16
CA SER A 131 -11.48 -9.54 -18.34
C SER A 131 -11.26 -8.33 -17.43
N MET A 132 -12.03 -7.28 -17.69
CA MET A 132 -12.12 -6.10 -16.84
C MET A 132 -13.50 -6.06 -16.16
N ALA A 133 -13.57 -5.49 -14.96
CA ALA A 133 -14.79 -5.34 -14.19
C ALA A 133 -14.86 -3.96 -13.51
N THR A 134 -16.07 -3.57 -13.11
CA THR A 134 -16.33 -2.30 -12.40
C THR A 134 -16.25 -2.40 -10.88
N HIS A 135 -16.01 -3.60 -10.34
CA HIS A 135 -15.99 -3.80 -8.89
C HIS A 135 -14.96 -4.84 -8.46
N PHE A 136 -14.40 -4.61 -7.27
CA PHE A 136 -13.59 -5.56 -6.52
C PHE A 136 -14.33 -5.91 -5.22
N ARG A 137 -14.32 -7.19 -4.83
CA ARG A 137 -14.92 -7.65 -3.58
C ARG A 137 -13.91 -8.44 -2.77
N LEU A 138 -13.80 -8.08 -1.50
CA LEU A 138 -12.98 -8.77 -0.53
C LEU A 138 -13.86 -9.28 0.62
N PRO A 139 -13.99 -10.60 0.78
CA PRO A 139 -14.70 -11.17 1.93
C PRO A 139 -13.99 -10.82 3.22
N LEU A 140 -14.72 -10.30 4.19
CA LEU A 140 -14.21 -9.97 5.52
C LEU A 140 -14.94 -10.78 6.62
N ASN A 141 -14.29 -10.97 7.76
CA ASN A 141 -14.87 -11.57 8.95
C ASN A 141 -14.64 -10.68 10.19
N SER A 142 -15.52 -10.81 11.18
CA SER A 142 -15.36 -10.17 12.49
C SER A 142 -15.06 -8.67 12.39
N VAL A 143 -15.88 -7.94 11.63
CA VAL A 143 -15.61 -6.55 11.29
C VAL A 143 -16.40 -5.61 12.20
N GLU A 144 -15.69 -4.78 12.94
CA GLU A 144 -16.28 -3.71 13.74
C GLU A 144 -16.51 -2.45 12.89
N ALA A 145 -17.45 -1.60 13.32
CA ALA A 145 -17.78 -0.37 12.59
C ALA A 145 -16.56 0.58 12.44
N GLU A 146 -15.69 0.61 13.46
CA GLU A 146 -14.46 1.41 13.45
C GLU A 146 -13.44 0.91 12.41
N ASP A 147 -13.37 -0.41 12.20
CA ASP A 147 -12.49 -1.00 11.18
C ASP A 147 -12.93 -0.61 9.78
N LEU A 148 -14.23 -0.65 9.49
CA LEU A 148 -14.80 -0.20 8.22
C LEU A 148 -14.55 1.29 7.99
N ALA A 149 -14.80 2.12 9.01
CA ALA A 149 -14.57 3.55 8.92
C ALA A 149 -13.10 3.86 8.65
N SER A 150 -12.19 3.17 9.34
CA SER A 150 -10.75 3.33 9.14
C SER A 150 -10.30 2.86 7.76
N LEU A 151 -10.75 1.69 7.28
CA LEU A 151 -10.43 1.22 5.93
C LEU A 151 -10.94 2.20 4.86
N HIS A 152 -12.17 2.65 5.00
CA HIS A 152 -12.78 3.62 4.09
C HIS A 152 -11.96 4.91 4.03
N ASN A 153 -11.64 5.48 5.18
CA ASN A 153 -10.87 6.72 5.26
C ASN A 153 -9.46 6.56 4.71
N ASP A 154 -8.79 5.46 5.04
CA ASP A 154 -7.44 5.19 4.55
C ASP A 154 -7.40 5.07 3.03
N LEU A 155 -8.30 4.30 2.43
CA LEU A 155 -8.36 4.10 0.98
C LEU A 155 -8.65 5.41 0.23
N LEU A 156 -9.55 6.23 0.75
CA LEU A 156 -9.84 7.54 0.17
C LEU A 156 -8.70 8.54 0.37
N GLU A 157 -8.01 8.49 1.51
CA GLU A 157 -6.86 9.33 1.78
C GLU A 157 -5.67 8.96 0.88
N MET A 158 -5.42 7.66 0.65
CA MET A 158 -4.43 7.21 -0.33
C MET A 158 -4.76 7.74 -1.72
N LYS A 159 -6.02 7.61 -2.16
CA LYS A 159 -6.46 8.18 -3.44
C LYS A 159 -6.16 9.68 -3.52
N ARG A 160 -6.50 10.44 -2.48
CA ARG A 160 -6.25 11.88 -2.41
C ARG A 160 -4.75 12.22 -2.49
N LEU A 161 -3.91 11.46 -1.79
CA LEU A 161 -2.45 11.62 -1.81
C LEU A 161 -1.87 11.33 -3.19
N LEU A 162 -2.31 10.23 -3.82
CA LEU A 162 -1.91 9.84 -5.17
C LEU A 162 -2.32 10.90 -6.22
N ASP A 163 -3.50 11.51 -6.09
CA ASP A 163 -3.94 12.58 -6.98
C ASP A 163 -3.08 13.86 -6.84
N ARG A 164 -2.50 14.12 -5.67
CA ARG A 164 -1.59 15.29 -5.46
C ARG A 164 -0.19 15.09 -6.01
N ASN A 165 0.25 13.83 -6.16
CA ASN A 165 1.59 13.48 -6.64
C ASN A 165 1.70 13.37 -8.17
N LYS A 166 0.62 13.70 -8.90
CA LYS A 166 0.61 13.82 -10.36
C LYS A 166 1.00 15.21 -10.83
#